data_AF-A0A916RZH9-F1
#
_entry.id   AF-A0A916RZH9-F1
#
_cell.length_a   1.000
_cell.length_b   1.000
_cell.length_c   1.000
_cell.angle_alpha   90.00
_cell.angle_beta   90.00
_cell.angle_gamma   90.00
#
_symmetry.space_group_name_H-M   'P 1'
#
loop_
_entity.id
_entity.type
_entity.pdbx_description
1 polymer ?
#
loop_
_entity_poly.entity_id
_entity_poly.type
_entity_poly.pdbx_seq_one_letter_code
_entity_poly.pdbx_strand_id
1 'polypeptide(L)'
;MDRIALLTQVLEQNPTDAFARYGLAMAHASEGRTDQALVEFDTLIQHNPDYVPAYQMSAQTLAKLNRTDEAIARLEAGISAAKRTHNSHAASEMQALLDDLSI
;
A
#
# COMPACT_ATOMS: atom_id res chain seq x y z
N MET A 1 21.39 12.32 -3.23
CA MET A 1 21.16 10.86 -3.25
C MET A 1 19.72 10.64 -3.64
N ASP A 2 19.49 9.70 -4.56
CA ASP A 2 18.15 9.22 -4.92
C ASP A 2 17.45 8.65 -3.66
N ARG A 3 16.16 8.99 -3.46
CA ARG A 3 15.38 8.52 -2.31
C ARG A 3 15.23 7.00 -2.34
N ILE A 4 15.06 6.41 -3.52
CA ILE A 4 14.97 4.97 -3.70
C ILE A 4 16.26 4.32 -3.17
N ALA A 5 17.42 4.79 -3.62
CA ALA A 5 18.72 4.26 -3.18
C ALA A 5 18.93 4.33 -1.67
N LEU A 6 18.53 5.44 -1.02
CA LEU A 6 18.64 5.58 0.43
C LEU A 6 17.75 4.56 1.16
N LEU A 7 16.50 4.41 0.73
CA LEU A 7 15.54 3.49 1.33
C LEU A 7 15.96 2.03 1.11
N THR A 8 16.48 1.70 -0.07
CA THR A 8 17.06 0.38 -0.35
C THR A 8 18.21 0.07 0.62
N GLN A 9 19.13 1.02 0.86
CA GLN A 9 20.22 0.81 1.80
C GLN A 9 19.74 0.59 3.24
N VAL A 10 18.68 1.27 3.66
CA VAL A 10 18.05 1.02 4.97
C VAL A 10 17.49 -0.41 5.03
N LEU A 11 16.86 -0.86 3.95
CA LEU A 11 16.24 -2.18 3.85
C LEU A 11 17.24 -3.32 3.67
N GLU A 12 18.45 -3.04 3.19
CA GLU A 12 19.59 -3.98 3.23
C GLU A 12 20.04 -4.27 4.67
N GLN A 13 19.98 -3.26 5.54
CA GLN A 13 20.36 -3.39 6.95
C GLN A 13 19.22 -3.90 7.82
N ASN A 14 17.98 -3.50 7.51
CA ASN A 14 16.77 -3.93 8.19
C ASN A 14 15.66 -4.27 7.17
N PRO A 15 15.62 -5.51 6.67
CA PRO A 15 14.65 -5.93 5.65
C PRO A 15 13.19 -5.85 6.08
N THR A 16 12.90 -5.79 7.38
CA THR A 16 11.54 -5.73 7.89
C THR A 16 11.10 -4.33 8.31
N ASP A 17 11.91 -3.30 8.03
CA ASP A 17 11.56 -1.92 8.37
C ASP A 17 10.33 -1.44 7.58
N ALA A 18 9.18 -1.42 8.26
CA ALA A 18 7.91 -1.08 7.65
C ALA A 18 7.88 0.34 7.07
N PHE A 19 8.52 1.29 7.75
CA PHE A 19 8.52 2.68 7.34
C PHE A 19 9.38 2.90 6.09
N ALA A 20 10.58 2.31 6.06
CA ALA A 20 11.45 2.37 4.89
C ALA A 20 10.83 1.65 3.69
N ARG A 21 10.18 0.49 3.92
CA ARG A 21 9.48 -0.28 2.87
C ARG A 21 8.32 0.50 2.28
N TYR A 22 7.50 1.12 3.13
CA TYR A 22 6.41 2.01 2.70
C TYR A 22 6.95 3.21 1.92
N GLY A 23 8.01 3.85 2.43
CA GLY A 23 8.68 4.95 1.74
C GLY A 23 9.19 4.57 0.36
N LEU A 24 9.71 3.35 0.20
CA LEU A 24 10.23 2.85 -1.07
C LEU A 24 9.09 2.62 -2.07
N ALA A 25 8.00 2.01 -1.60
CA ALA A 25 6.78 1.85 -2.40
C ALA A 25 6.25 3.20 -2.92
N MET A 26 6.16 4.19 -2.02
CA MET A 26 5.71 5.54 -2.37
C MET A 26 6.66 6.25 -3.35
N ALA A 27 7.98 6.08 -3.17
CA ALA A 27 8.97 6.64 -4.09
C ALA A 27 8.82 6.04 -5.50
N HIS A 28 8.69 4.71 -5.61
CA HIS A 28 8.42 4.04 -6.88
C HIS A 28 7.11 4.51 -7.53
N ALA A 29 6.03 4.62 -6.76
CA ALA A 29 4.75 5.11 -7.28
C ALA A 29 4.85 6.53 -7.83
N SER A 30 5.59 7.42 -7.13
CA SER A 30 5.79 8.81 -7.56
C SER A 30 6.59 8.95 -8.85
N GLU A 31 7.45 7.98 -9.16
CA GLU A 31 8.21 7.93 -10.42
C GLU A 31 7.50 7.16 -11.54
N GLY A 32 6.25 6.75 -11.33
CA GLY A 32 5.49 5.94 -12.30
C GLY A 32 5.98 4.49 -12.40
N ARG A 33 6.86 4.05 -11.51
CA ARG A 33 7.35 2.66 -11.38
C ARG A 33 6.34 1.83 -10.58
N THR A 34 5.10 1.78 -11.07
CA THR A 34 3.97 1.30 -10.28
C THR A 34 4.03 -0.18 -9.95
N ASP A 35 4.57 -1.03 -10.83
CA ASP A 35 4.73 -2.45 -10.51
C ASP A 35 5.74 -2.67 -9.38
N GLN A 36 6.87 -1.95 -9.37
CA GLN A 36 7.81 -1.98 -8.24
C GLN A 36 7.15 -1.47 -6.96
N ALA A 37 6.33 -0.41 -7.03
CA ALA A 37 5.60 0.09 -5.88
C ALA A 37 4.69 -0.98 -5.27
N LEU A 38 3.95 -1.72 -6.11
CA LEU A 38 3.05 -2.77 -5.68
C LEU A 38 3.80 -3.94 -5.02
N VAL A 39 4.96 -4.33 -5.56
CA VAL A 39 5.82 -5.36 -4.93
C VAL A 39 6.26 -4.95 -3.52
N GLU A 40 6.65 -3.69 -3.31
CA GLU A 40 7.07 -3.21 -2.00
C GLU A 40 5.87 -3.10 -1.03
N PHE A 41 4.68 -2.68 -1.51
CA PHE A 41 3.46 -2.73 -0.71
C PHE A 41 3.07 -4.15 -0.31
N ASP A 42 3.18 -5.11 -1.23
CA ASP A 42 2.85 -6.51 -0.96
C ASP A 42 3.81 -7.11 0.07
N THR A 43 5.11 -6.84 -0.07
CA THR A 43 6.12 -7.24 0.90
C THR A 43 5.84 -6.62 2.28
N LEU A 44 5.51 -5.33 2.32
CA LEU A 44 5.15 -4.64 3.56
C LEU A 44 3.93 -5.29 4.23
N ILE A 45 2.88 -5.57 3.46
CA ILE A 45 1.64 -6.19 3.93
C ILE A 45 1.89 -7.61 4.46
N GLN A 46 2.74 -8.40 3.79
CA GLN A 46 3.10 -9.74 4.23
C GLN A 46 3.78 -9.74 5.61
N HIS A 47 4.66 -8.78 5.88
CA HIS A 47 5.36 -8.67 7.16
C HIS A 47 4.57 -7.91 8.22
N ASN A 48 3.70 -6.98 7.81
CA ASN A 48 2.94 -6.11 8.69
C ASN A 48 1.47 -6.06 8.21
N PRO A 49 0.68 -7.12 8.44
CA PRO A 49 -0.70 -7.23 7.92
C PRO A 49 -1.66 -6.18 8.49
N ASP A 50 -1.24 -5.47 9.55
CA ASP A 50 -2.00 -4.39 10.18
C ASP A 50 -1.51 -2.99 9.76
N TYR A 51 -0.57 -2.89 8.80
CA TYR A 51 -0.11 -1.62 8.25
C TYR A 51 -1.14 -1.03 7.27
N VAL A 52 -2.22 -0.47 7.82
CA VAL A 52 -3.37 0.06 7.08
C VAL A 52 -3.01 0.99 5.91
N PRO A 53 -2.05 1.94 6.03
CA PRO A 53 -1.71 2.83 4.94
C PRO A 53 -1.20 2.11 3.67
N ALA A 54 -0.58 0.94 3.81
CA ALA A 54 -0.10 0.17 2.66
C ALA A 54 -1.24 -0.33 1.78
N TYR A 55 -2.33 -0.79 2.40
CA TYR A 55 -3.53 -1.23 1.67
C TYR A 55 -4.18 -0.06 0.94
N GLN A 56 -4.38 1.07 1.61
CA GLN A 56 -5.01 2.25 1.02
C GLN A 56 -4.21 2.78 -0.18
N MET A 57 -2.89 2.96 -0.04
CA MET A 57 -2.06 3.49 -1.12
C MET A 57 -1.90 2.51 -2.29
N SER A 58 -1.77 1.21 -2.00
CA SER A 58 -1.70 0.20 -3.08
C SER A 58 -3.02 0.06 -3.83
N ALA A 59 -4.17 0.11 -3.14
CA ALA A 59 -5.48 0.14 -3.79
C ALA A 59 -5.67 1.36 -4.70
N GLN A 60 -5.30 2.56 -4.23
CA GLN A 60 -5.35 3.77 -5.05
C GLN A 60 -4.42 3.70 -6.26
N THR A 61 -3.23 3.10 -6.09
CA THR A 61 -2.30 2.84 -7.20
C THR A 61 -2.90 1.90 -8.24
N LEU A 62 -3.51 0.79 -7.80
CA LEU A 62 -4.19 -0.18 -8.67
C LEU A 62 -5.36 0.45 -9.43
N ALA A 63 -6.19 1.24 -8.74
CA ALA A 63 -7.33 1.94 -9.34
C ALA A 63 -6.87 2.92 -10.44
N LYS A 64 -5.80 3.70 -10.20
CA LYS A 64 -5.21 4.60 -11.20
C LYS A 64 -4.69 3.87 -12.44
N LEU A 65 -4.32 2.60 -12.31
CA LEU A 65 -3.89 1.74 -13.41
C LEU A 65 -5.04 1.02 -14.12
N ASN A 66 -6.29 1.28 -13.74
CA ASN A 66 -7.48 0.54 -14.18
C ASN A 66 -7.43 -0.96 -13.85
N ARG A 67 -6.65 -1.36 -12.83
CA ARG A 67 -6.62 -2.73 -12.28
C ARG A 67 -7.70 -2.87 -11.21
N THR A 68 -8.96 -2.67 -11.62
CA THR A 68 -10.11 -2.49 -10.72
C THR A 68 -10.32 -3.69 -9.80
N ASP A 69 -10.31 -4.91 -10.33
CA ASP A 69 -10.53 -6.13 -9.53
C ASP A 69 -9.49 -6.28 -8.41
N GLU A 70 -8.23 -5.97 -8.70
CA GLU A 70 -7.14 -6.02 -7.72
C GLU A 70 -7.26 -4.89 -6.70
N ALA A 71 -7.70 -3.70 -7.12
CA ALA A 71 -7.98 -2.59 -6.22
C ALA A 71 -9.10 -2.94 -5.22
N ILE A 72 -10.19 -3.55 -5.71
CA ILE A 72 -11.31 -4.04 -4.90
C ILE A 72 -10.81 -5.03 -3.84
N ALA A 73 -10.10 -6.08 -4.27
CA ALA A 73 -9.55 -7.08 -3.34
C ALA A 73 -8.60 -6.46 -2.30
N ARG A 74 -7.81 -5.45 -2.71
CA ARG A 74 -6.93 -4.72 -1.81
C ARG A 74 -7.69 -3.90 -0.77
N LEU A 75 -8.78 -3.25 -1.16
CA LEU A 75 -9.63 -2.46 -0.28
C LEU A 75 -10.34 -3.34 0.76
N GLU A 76 -10.87 -4.48 0.35
CA GLU A 76 -11.51 -5.43 1.27
C GLU A 76 -10.54 -5.92 2.36
N ALA A 77 -9.31 -6.28 1.96
CA ALA A 77 -8.25 -6.66 2.87
C ALA A 77 -7.84 -5.49 3.80
N GLY A 78 -7.74 -4.28 3.24
CA GLY A 78 -7.42 -3.05 3.97
C GLY A 78 -8.47 -2.67 5.02
N ILE A 79 -9.76 -2.76 4.67
CA ILE A 79 -10.87 -2.52 5.60
C ILE A 79 -10.82 -3.52 6.75
N SER A 80 -10.49 -4.78 6.46
CA SER A 80 -10.30 -5.80 7.49
C SER A 80 -9.14 -5.45 8.43
N ALA A 81 -8.01 -4.97 7.91
CA ALA A 81 -6.87 -4.50 8.70
C ALA A 81 -7.21 -3.24 9.54
N ALA A 82 -7.93 -2.30 8.96
CA ALA A 82 -8.39 -1.09 9.63
C ALA A 82 -9.33 -1.42 10.81
N LYS A 83 -10.21 -2.42 10.64
CA LYS A 83 -11.07 -2.91 11.73
C LYS A 83 -10.26 -3.53 12.87
N ARG A 84 -9.26 -4.37 12.57
CA ARG A 84 -8.38 -4.98 13.59
C ARG A 84 -7.58 -3.95 14.38
N THR A 85 -7.21 -2.84 13.74
CA THR A 85 -6.47 -1.73 14.37
C THR A 85 -7.35 -0.61 14.92
N HIS A 86 -8.67 -0.78 14.91
CA HIS A 86 -9.66 0.24 15.31
C HIS A 86 -9.53 1.59 14.56
N ASN A 87 -8.99 1.58 13.34
CA ASN A 87 -8.88 2.75 12.48
C ASN A 87 -10.17 2.95 11.65
N SER A 88 -11.22 3.43 12.31
CA SER A 88 -12.53 3.65 11.66
C SER A 88 -12.48 4.67 10.52
N HIS A 89 -11.61 5.67 10.62
CA HIS A 89 -11.45 6.68 9.58
C HIS A 89 -10.93 6.05 8.28
N ALA A 90 -9.83 5.29 8.34
CA ALA A 90 -9.28 4.62 7.16
C ALA A 90 -10.24 3.56 6.60
N ALA A 91 -10.98 2.84 7.47
CA ALA A 91 -11.99 1.90 7.02
C ALA A 91 -13.08 2.58 6.18
N SER A 92 -13.57 3.75 6.61
CA SER A 92 -14.58 4.52 5.88
C SER A 92 -14.05 5.07 4.56
N GLU A 93 -12.81 5.57 4.52
CA GLU A 93 -12.20 6.06 3.27
C GLU A 93 -12.03 4.94 2.24
N MET A 94 -11.56 3.76 2.68
CA MET A 94 -11.43 2.60 1.80
C MET A 94 -12.78 2.06 1.35
N GLN A 95 -13.81 2.09 2.21
CA GLN A 95 -15.16 1.68 1.83
C GLN A 95 -15.75 2.61 0.76
N ALA A 96 -15.56 3.93 0.88
CA ALA A 96 -16.04 4.88 -0.12
C ALA A 96 -15.41 4.61 -1.50
N LEU A 97 -14.09 4.37 -1.55
CA LEU A 97 -13.43 4.01 -2.81
C LEU A 97 -13.88 2.64 -3.34
N LEU A 98 -14.14 1.68 -2.45
CA LEU A 98 -14.64 0.35 -2.84
C LEU A 98 -16.02 0.45 -3.48
N ASP A 99 -16.91 1.23 -2.88
CA ASP A 99 -18.25 1.48 -3.42
C ASP A 99 -18.17 2.16 -4.79
N ASP A 100 -17.30 3.17 -4.95
CA ASP A 100 -17.08 3.88 -6.22
C ASP A 100 -16.55 2.98 -7.35
N LEU A 101 -15.80 1.93 -7.03
CA LEU A 101 -15.22 1.00 -8.00
C LEU A 101 -16.13 -0.19 -8.32
N SER A 102 -17.19 -0.40 -7.55
CA SER A 102 -18.08 -1.57 -7.68
C SER A 102 -19.37 -1.27 -8.46
N ILE A 103 -19.50 -0.08 -9.03
CA ILE A 103 -20.69 0.43 -9.75
C ILE A 103 -20.61 0.24 -11.26
#